data_AF-A0A4X1U5U0-F1
#
_entry.id   AF-A0A4X1U5U0-F1
#
_cell.length_a   1.000
_cell.length_b   1.000
_cell.length_c   1.000
_cell.angle_alpha   90.00
_cell.angle_beta   90.00
_cell.angle_gamma   90.00
#
_symmetry.space_group_name_H-M   'P 1'
#
loop_
_entity.id
_entity.type
_entity.pdbx_description
1 polymer ?
#
loop_
_entity_poly.entity_id
_entity_poly.type
_entity_poly.pdbx_seq_one_letter_code
_entity_poly.pdbx_strand_id
1 'polypeptide(L)'
;MSSLSESIIQFAVDLFQQIRRSEGGNIFYSPLSIMSALAMTYLGSRGHTASEIRKVGGFVFSGEFHEWTSSQNMKESQVDLHLPRFKVEENYKLMAKADADFSGMTGRRELAISSVVHKSFVEVTEEGTEAAAATGVVTGMTSAPLNNHFHCDHPFLFFIRHNKTNSILFCGRVSSP
;
A
#
# COMPACT_ATOMS: atom_id res chain seq x y z
N MET A 1 0.36 -20.93 8.66
CA MET A 1 -0.25 -20.19 7.54
C MET A 1 -0.09 -18.72 7.86
N SER A 2 0.55 -17.93 6.99
CA SER A 2 0.60 -16.48 7.17
C SER A 2 -0.81 -15.91 7.16
N SER A 3 -1.04 -14.86 7.93
CA SER A 3 -2.35 -14.19 7.94
C SER A 3 -2.62 -13.50 6.58
N LEU A 4 -3.90 -13.25 6.26
CA LEU A 4 -4.28 -12.52 5.04
C LEU A 4 -3.61 -11.14 4.98
N SER A 5 -3.49 -10.48 6.13
CA SER A 5 -2.82 -9.18 6.24
C SER A 5 -1.32 -9.26 5.96
N GLU A 6 -0.62 -10.28 6.45
CA GLU A 6 0.80 -10.51 6.10
C GLU A 6 0.99 -10.70 4.60
N SER A 7 0.09 -11.44 3.95
CA SER A 7 0.15 -11.66 2.50
C SER A 7 -0.07 -10.36 1.71
N ILE A 8 -0.99 -9.51 2.16
CA ILE A 8 -1.23 -8.17 1.59
C ILE A 8 -0.01 -7.28 1.77
N ILE A 9 0.59 -7.27 2.97
CA ILE A 9 1.79 -6.48 3.28
C ILE A 9 2.96 -6.90 2.40
N GLN A 10 3.19 -8.21 2.27
CA GLN A 10 4.26 -8.75 1.44
C GLN A 10 4.10 -8.32 -0.01
N PHE A 11 2.92 -8.57 -0.59
CA PHE A 11 2.61 -8.16 -1.95
C PHE A 11 2.77 -6.65 -2.15
N ALA A 12 2.35 -5.85 -1.15
CA ALA A 12 2.52 -4.41 -1.17
C ALA A 12 4.00 -4.02 -1.30
N VAL A 13 4.88 -4.61 -0.50
CA VAL A 13 6.32 -4.30 -0.51
C VAL A 13 6.97 -4.73 -1.82
N ASP A 14 6.68 -5.94 -2.29
CA ASP A 14 7.27 -6.46 -3.53
C ASP A 14 6.88 -5.60 -4.74
N LEU A 15 5.60 -5.23 -4.82
CA LEU A 15 5.11 -4.33 -5.87
C LEU A 15 5.74 -2.94 -5.78
N PHE A 16 5.92 -2.41 -4.56
CA PHE A 16 6.59 -1.13 -4.35
C PHE A 16 8.01 -1.15 -4.94
N GLN A 17 8.76 -2.20 -4.64
CA GLN A 17 10.13 -2.38 -5.13
C GLN A 17 10.18 -2.48 -6.65
N GLN A 18 9.19 -3.14 -7.25
CA GLN A 18 9.08 -3.26 -8.70
C GLN A 18 8.78 -1.91 -9.35
N ILE A 19 7.79 -1.17 -8.87
CA ILE A 19 7.41 0.16 -9.41
C ILE A 19 8.57 1.15 -9.24
N ARG A 20 9.23 1.16 -8.08
CA ARG A 20 10.37 2.06 -7.81
C ARG A 20 11.54 1.87 -8.76
N ARG A 21 11.73 0.66 -9.32
CA ARG A 21 12.79 0.38 -10.31
C ARG A 21 12.45 0.94 -11.69
N SER A 22 11.16 1.09 -12.02
CA SER A 22 10.71 1.63 -13.32
C SER A 22 10.41 3.12 -13.28
N GLU A 23 10.00 3.66 -12.13
CA GLU A 23 9.50 5.03 -12.00
C GLU A 23 10.20 5.82 -10.87
N GLY A 24 10.67 7.03 -11.20
CA GLY A 24 11.34 7.93 -10.26
C GLY A 24 10.40 8.87 -9.48
N GLY A 25 9.12 8.96 -9.87
CA GLY A 25 8.17 9.98 -9.39
C GLY A 25 7.41 9.60 -8.12
N ASN A 26 6.18 10.10 -8.00
CA ASN A 26 5.28 9.64 -6.95
C ASN A 26 4.89 8.18 -7.21
N ILE A 27 4.51 7.48 -6.16
CA ILE A 27 3.96 6.12 -6.25
C ILE A 27 2.72 6.13 -5.38
N PHE A 28 1.61 5.59 -5.87
CA PHE A 28 0.43 5.43 -5.05
C PHE A 28 -0.46 4.32 -5.58
N TYR A 29 -0.71 3.27 -4.80
CA TYR A 29 -1.57 2.17 -5.23
C TYR A 29 -2.21 1.47 -4.03
N SER A 30 -3.26 0.69 -4.31
CA SER A 30 -3.89 -0.19 -3.34
C SER A 30 -3.46 -1.64 -3.57
N PRO A 31 -2.61 -2.22 -2.69
CA PRO A 31 -2.19 -3.61 -2.79
C PRO A 31 -3.37 -4.57 -2.78
N LEU A 32 -4.34 -4.32 -1.89
CA LEU A 32 -5.56 -5.13 -1.78
C LEU A 32 -6.37 -5.14 -3.08
N SER A 33 -6.58 -3.96 -3.69
CA SER A 33 -7.33 -3.85 -4.96
C SER A 33 -6.66 -4.64 -6.08
N ILE A 34 -5.35 -4.47 -6.26
CA ILE A 34 -4.60 -5.19 -7.30
C ILE A 34 -4.61 -6.69 -7.03
N MET A 35 -4.43 -7.11 -5.78
CA MET A 35 -4.46 -8.52 -5.41
C MET A 35 -5.85 -9.15 -5.61
N SER A 36 -6.93 -8.42 -5.34
CA SER A 36 -8.30 -8.88 -5.66
C SER A 36 -8.49 -9.05 -7.16
N ALA A 37 -7.98 -8.14 -7.99
CA ALA A 37 -8.02 -8.29 -9.44
C ALA A 37 -7.23 -9.54 -9.89
N LEU A 38 -6.02 -9.74 -9.37
CA LEU A 38 -5.21 -10.94 -9.65
C LEU A 38 -5.88 -12.24 -9.15
N ALA A 39 -6.58 -12.21 -8.03
CA ALA A 39 -7.32 -13.36 -7.53
C ALA A 39 -8.49 -13.72 -8.46
N MET A 40 -9.23 -12.72 -8.94
CA MET A 40 -10.31 -12.95 -9.92
C MET A 40 -9.77 -13.52 -11.23
N THR A 41 -8.64 -13.02 -11.73
CA THR A 41 -8.00 -13.56 -12.94
C THR A 41 -7.47 -14.98 -12.71
N TYR A 42 -6.89 -15.26 -11.54
CA TYR A 42 -6.41 -16.59 -11.17
C TYR A 42 -7.54 -17.62 -11.16
N LEU A 43 -8.66 -17.33 -10.49
CA LEU A 43 -9.82 -18.24 -10.41
C LEU A 43 -10.41 -18.57 -11.80
N GLY A 44 -10.28 -17.64 -12.74
CA GLY A 44 -10.69 -17.83 -14.12
C GLY A 44 -9.69 -18.58 -15.00
N SER A 45 -8.43 -18.64 -14.59
CA SER A 45 -7.33 -19.14 -15.41
C SER A 45 -7.08 -20.64 -15.24
N ARG A 46 -6.49 -21.29 -16.25
CA ARG A 46 -6.10 -22.71 -16.20
C ARG A 46 -4.64 -22.94 -16.60
N GLY A 47 -4.13 -24.12 -16.25
CA GLY A 47 -2.81 -24.60 -16.68
C GLY A 47 -1.66 -23.65 -16.34
N HIS A 48 -0.85 -23.32 -17.36
CA HIS A 48 0.31 -22.44 -17.22
C HIS A 48 -0.07 -21.01 -16.80
N THR A 49 -1.19 -20.48 -17.28
CA THR A 49 -1.67 -19.14 -16.92
C THR A 49 -1.96 -19.02 -15.43
N ALA A 50 -2.65 -20.02 -14.87
CA ALA A 50 -2.91 -20.06 -13.43
C ALA A 50 -1.62 -20.14 -12.61
N SER A 51 -0.64 -20.90 -13.09
CA SER A 51 0.66 -21.02 -12.44
C SER A 51 1.46 -19.71 -12.43
N GLU A 52 1.43 -18.96 -13.53
CA GLU A 52 2.11 -17.67 -13.64
C GLU A 52 1.44 -16.60 -12.77
N ILE A 53 0.10 -16.51 -12.76
CA ILE A 53 -0.63 -15.57 -11.89
C ILE A 53 -0.38 -15.90 -10.42
N ARG A 54 -0.34 -17.20 -10.08
CA ARG A 54 -0.03 -17.67 -8.72
C ARG A 54 1.39 -17.28 -8.29
N LYS A 55 2.38 -17.30 -9.17
CA LYS A 55 3.75 -16.86 -8.85
C LYS A 55 3.78 -15.38 -8.50
N VAL A 56 3.07 -14.53 -9.26
CA VAL A 56 2.97 -13.08 -8.99
C VAL A 56 2.30 -12.81 -7.64
N GLY A 57 1.22 -13.51 -7.32
CA GLY A 57 0.53 -13.38 -6.02
C GLY A 57 1.19 -14.16 -4.87
N GLY A 58 2.26 -14.91 -5.14
CA GLY A 58 2.88 -15.86 -4.21
C GLY A 58 4.34 -15.58 -3.90
N PHE A 59 4.88 -14.40 -4.24
CA PHE A 59 6.20 -14.00 -3.75
C PHE A 59 6.15 -13.89 -2.23
N VAL A 60 6.92 -14.76 -1.58
CA VAL A 60 7.12 -14.82 -0.13
C VAL A 60 8.57 -14.44 0.11
N PHE A 61 8.85 -13.21 0.60
CA PHE A 61 9.86 -12.88 1.63
C PHE A 61 9.98 -11.35 1.87
N SER A 62 9.70 -10.87 3.09
CA SER A 62 10.60 -10.11 3.97
C SER A 62 9.89 -9.80 5.31
N GLY A 63 10.52 -10.21 6.42
CA GLY A 63 9.98 -10.08 7.77
C GLY A 63 10.17 -8.71 8.43
N GLU A 64 10.57 -7.68 7.68
CA GLU A 64 10.97 -6.39 8.25
C GLU A 64 9.83 -5.36 8.25
N PHE A 65 8.82 -5.50 7.36
CA PHE A 65 7.77 -4.49 7.24
C PHE A 65 6.74 -4.50 8.39
N HIS A 66 6.59 -5.60 9.11
CA HIS A 66 5.62 -5.65 10.20
C HIS A 66 6.10 -4.87 11.44
N GLU A 67 7.41 -4.83 11.67
CA GLU A 67 7.99 -4.30 12.90
C GLU A 67 7.95 -2.76 12.95
N TRP A 68 8.39 -2.07 11.89
CA TRP A 68 8.36 -0.59 11.78
C TRP A 68 6.96 0.01 11.71
N THR A 69 5.95 -0.74 11.24
CA THR A 69 4.57 -0.24 11.14
C THR A 69 3.69 -0.67 12.31
N SER A 70 4.10 -1.64 13.14
CA SER A 70 3.30 -2.09 14.27
C SER A 70 3.09 -0.96 15.27
N SER A 71 1.81 -0.64 15.55
CA SER A 71 1.47 0.37 16.55
C SER A 71 1.89 -0.03 17.96
N GLN A 72 2.13 -1.32 18.21
CA GLN A 72 2.60 -1.83 19.50
C GLN A 72 4.06 -1.44 19.79
N ASN A 73 4.84 -1.16 18.74
CA ASN A 73 6.23 -0.72 18.86
C ASN A 73 6.36 0.81 18.84
N MET A 74 5.24 1.53 18.72
CA MET A 74 5.19 2.99 18.74
C MET A 74 4.78 3.47 20.14
N LYS A 75 5.42 4.53 20.62
CA LYS A 75 5.03 5.22 21.85
C LYS A 75 4.36 6.54 21.49
N GLU A 76 3.28 6.85 22.18
CA GLU A 76 2.66 8.17 22.08
C GLU A 76 3.66 9.23 22.53
N SER A 77 3.85 10.26 21.71
CA SER A 77 4.76 11.36 22.00
C SER A 77 4.22 12.65 21.39
N GLN A 78 4.47 13.77 22.08
CA GLN A 78 4.18 15.09 21.54
C GLN A 78 5.29 15.43 20.53
N VAL A 79 4.89 15.75 19.30
CA VAL A 79 5.80 16.05 18.20
C VAL A 79 5.35 17.32 17.48
N ASP A 80 6.32 18.11 17.03
CA ASP A 80 6.10 19.20 16.10
C ASP A 80 6.01 18.60 14.68
N LEU A 81 4.78 18.41 14.19
CA LEU A 81 4.49 17.71 12.95
C LEU A 81 4.31 18.71 11.80
N HIS A 82 5.15 18.60 10.78
CA HIS A 82 4.97 19.28 9.50
C HIS A 82 4.75 18.26 8.38
N LEU A 83 3.51 18.13 7.91
CA LEU A 83 3.12 17.27 6.80
C LEU A 83 2.60 18.16 5.66
N PRO A 84 3.18 18.11 4.45
CA PRO A 84 2.70 18.92 3.33
C PRO A 84 1.28 18.52 2.93
N ARG A 85 0.50 19.50 2.46
CA ARG A 85 -0.68 19.21 1.64
C ARG A 85 -0.19 18.64 0.31
N PHE A 86 -0.80 17.56 -0.15
CA PHE A 86 -0.43 16.96 -1.43
C PHE A 86 -1.62 16.25 -2.06
N LYS A 87 -1.52 16.08 -3.37
CA LYS A 87 -2.48 15.34 -4.18
C LYS A 87 -1.72 14.41 -5.10
N VAL A 88 -1.98 13.11 -4.99
CA VAL A 88 -1.33 12.09 -5.83
C VAL A 88 -2.41 11.27 -6.52
N GLU A 89 -2.30 11.18 -7.84
CA GLU A 89 -3.16 10.36 -8.69
C GLU A 89 -2.25 9.49 -9.56
N GLU A 90 -2.40 8.17 -9.45
CA GLU A 90 -1.61 7.22 -10.23
C GLU A 90 -2.54 6.27 -10.98
N ASN A 91 -2.09 5.84 -12.16
CA ASN A 91 -2.82 4.92 -13.01
C ASN A 91 -1.89 3.84 -13.56
N TYR A 92 -2.05 2.63 -13.04
CA TYR A 92 -1.27 1.47 -13.45
C TYR A 92 -2.07 0.57 -14.38
N LYS A 93 -1.53 0.34 -15.58
CA LYS A 93 -2.04 -0.65 -16.51
C LYS A 93 -1.23 -1.95 -16.40
N LEU A 94 -1.82 -2.94 -15.76
CA LEU A 94 -1.27 -4.29 -15.63
C LEU A 94 -1.72 -5.10 -16.85
N MET A 95 -0.77 -5.48 -17.71
CA MET A 95 -1.08 -6.29 -18.90
C MET A 95 -1.01 -7.77 -18.56
N ALA A 96 -2.04 -8.53 -18.98
CA ALA A 96 -1.96 -9.98 -18.96
C ALA A 96 -1.25 -10.47 -20.22
N LYS A 97 -0.62 -11.64 -20.14
CA LYS A 97 0.10 -12.25 -21.26
C LYS A 97 -0.89 -12.62 -22.38
N ALA A 98 -0.51 -12.41 -23.63
CA ALA A 98 -1.40 -12.59 -24.79
C ALA A 98 -1.93 -14.03 -24.98
N ASP A 99 -1.28 -15.03 -24.39
CA ASP A 99 -1.63 -16.46 -24.50
C ASP A 99 -2.18 -17.01 -23.17
N ALA A 100 -2.98 -16.19 -22.48
CA ALA A 100 -3.55 -16.54 -21.18
C ALA A 100 -4.86 -17.34 -21.34
N ASP A 101 -4.90 -18.57 -20.83
CA ASP A 101 -6.08 -19.44 -20.85
C ASP A 101 -7.01 -19.09 -19.68
N PHE A 102 -8.10 -18.38 -19.97
CA PHE A 102 -9.19 -18.07 -19.03
C PHE A 102 -10.47 -18.91 -19.22
N SER A 103 -10.35 -20.10 -19.82
CA SER A 103 -11.48 -21.00 -20.02
C SER A 103 -12.16 -21.47 -18.72
N GLY A 104 -11.52 -21.27 -17.56
CA GLY A 104 -12.14 -21.51 -16.25
C GLY A 104 -13.34 -20.61 -15.96
N MET A 105 -13.47 -19.45 -16.63
CA MET A 105 -14.60 -18.53 -16.43
C MET A 105 -15.83 -18.88 -17.28
N THR A 106 -15.63 -19.24 -18.55
CA THR A 106 -16.72 -19.34 -19.55
C THR A 106 -16.77 -20.69 -20.27
N GLY A 107 -15.79 -21.56 -20.06
CA GLY A 107 -15.61 -22.81 -20.81
C GLY A 107 -15.03 -22.63 -22.21
N ARG A 108 -14.75 -21.40 -22.67
CA ARG A 108 -14.18 -21.11 -24.00
C ARG A 108 -12.75 -20.61 -23.90
N ARG A 109 -11.90 -21.01 -24.86
CA ARG A 109 -10.48 -20.62 -24.93
C ARG A 109 -10.21 -19.27 -25.64
N GLU A 110 -11.25 -18.65 -26.16
CA GLU A 110 -11.17 -17.36 -26.88
C GLU A 110 -11.17 -16.14 -25.95
N LEU A 111 -11.24 -16.36 -24.63
CA LEU A 111 -11.26 -15.28 -23.65
C LEU A 111 -9.83 -14.95 -23.20
N ALA A 112 -9.37 -13.74 -23.51
CA ALA A 112 -8.13 -13.17 -23.01
C ALA A 112 -8.43 -11.88 -22.24
N ILE A 113 -7.79 -11.70 -21.08
CA ILE A 113 -7.80 -10.42 -20.37
C ILE A 113 -6.82 -9.49 -21.08
N SER A 114 -7.30 -8.40 -21.65
CA SER A 114 -6.44 -7.45 -22.38
C SER A 114 -5.61 -6.56 -21.44
N SER A 115 -6.23 -6.07 -20.36
CA SER A 115 -5.56 -5.29 -19.33
C SER A 115 -6.38 -5.20 -18.06
N VAL A 116 -5.70 -5.15 -16.93
CA VAL A 116 -6.24 -4.73 -15.63
C VAL A 116 -5.76 -3.30 -15.38
N VAL A 117 -6.69 -2.39 -15.09
CA VAL A 117 -6.37 -0.99 -14.80
C VAL A 117 -6.59 -0.74 -13.32
N HIS A 118 -5.57 -0.25 -12.63
CA HIS A 118 -5.64 0.20 -11.25
C HIS A 118 -5.42 1.70 -11.20
N LYS A 119 -6.48 2.44 -10.87
CA LYS A 119 -6.43 3.89 -10.65
C LYS A 119 -6.60 4.17 -9.17
N SER A 120 -5.73 5.00 -8.63
CA SER A 120 -5.69 5.37 -7.21
C SER A 120 -5.55 6.88 -7.09
N PHE A 121 -6.17 7.43 -6.06
CA PHE A 121 -6.19 8.86 -5.80
C PHE A 121 -6.14 9.13 -4.30
N VAL A 122 -5.30 10.08 -3.88
CA VAL A 122 -5.28 10.60 -2.52
C VAL A 122 -5.06 12.10 -2.54
N GLU A 123 -5.74 12.78 -1.64
CA GLU A 123 -5.57 14.19 -1.36
C GLU A 123 -5.50 14.37 0.14
N VAL A 124 -4.42 15.00 0.62
CA VAL A 124 -4.23 15.33 2.03
C VAL A 124 -4.40 16.84 2.18
N THR A 125 -5.45 17.22 2.89
CA THR A 125 -5.77 18.60 3.24
C THR A 125 -5.85 18.73 4.76
N GLU A 126 -5.84 19.96 5.25
CA GLU A 126 -6.10 20.25 6.67
C GLU A 126 -7.57 19.95 7.07
N GLU A 127 -8.48 19.94 6.10
CA GLU A 127 -9.92 19.74 6.32
C GLU A 127 -10.32 18.28 6.61
N GLY A 128 -9.40 17.32 6.50
CA GLY A 128 -9.69 15.89 6.65
C GLY A 128 -10.20 15.47 8.03
N THR A 129 -9.91 16.26 9.08
CA THR A 129 -10.55 16.28 10.42
C THR A 129 -9.94 17.46 11.18
N GLU A 130 -10.39 18.69 10.92
CA GLU A 130 -9.98 19.85 11.72
C GLU A 130 -10.26 19.59 13.21
N ALA A 131 -9.18 19.51 14.00
CA ALA A 131 -9.13 19.73 15.45
C ALA A 131 -10.13 18.94 16.33
N ALA A 132 -9.74 17.78 16.86
CA ALA A 132 -10.52 17.11 17.92
C ALA A 132 -9.76 16.73 19.20
N ALA A 133 -8.44 16.96 19.33
CA ALA A 133 -7.75 16.70 20.60
C ALA A 133 -6.42 17.46 20.74
N ALA A 134 -6.46 18.77 20.94
CA ALA A 134 -5.34 19.48 21.57
C ALA A 134 -5.43 19.30 23.10
N THR A 135 -5.26 18.07 23.58
CA THR A 135 -5.36 17.77 25.03
C THR A 135 -3.96 17.76 25.64
N GLY A 136 -3.55 18.90 26.21
CA GLY A 136 -2.31 18.99 27.01
C GLY A 136 -2.58 18.61 28.47
N VAL A 137 -2.08 17.47 28.93
CA VAL A 137 -2.02 17.12 30.36
C VAL A 137 -0.74 17.71 30.94
N VAL A 138 -0.86 18.76 31.77
CA VAL A 138 0.26 19.34 32.52
C VAL A 138 0.42 18.56 33.83
N THR A 139 1.23 17.51 33.81
CA THR A 139 1.80 16.92 35.04
C THR A 139 3.25 17.39 35.17
N GLY A 140 3.60 17.93 36.34
CA GLY A 140 4.80 18.72 36.61
C GLY A 140 6.08 18.27 35.89
N MET A 141 6.62 19.17 35.07
CA MET A 141 7.88 19.00 34.36
C MET A 141 9.05 19.09 35.36
N THR A 142 9.75 17.98 35.59
CA THR A 142 11.05 17.96 36.30
C THR A 142 12.26 18.07 35.36
N SER A 143 12.01 18.09 34.03
CA SER A 143 13.02 18.17 32.96
C SER A 143 12.48 18.96 31.76
N ALA A 144 13.36 19.54 30.95
CA ALA A 144 12.98 20.20 29.70
C ALA A 144 12.31 19.19 28.73
N PRO A 145 11.19 19.55 28.06
CA PRO A 145 10.61 18.69 27.04
C PRO A 145 11.62 18.43 25.92
N LEU A 146 11.80 17.17 25.53
CA LEU A 146 12.48 16.86 24.27
C LEU A 146 11.55 17.34 23.14
N ASN A 147 11.92 18.43 22.47
CA ASN A 147 11.24 18.87 21.26
C ASN A 147 11.59 17.92 20.12
N ASN A 148 10.70 16.96 19.85
CA ASN A 148 10.84 16.06 18.71
C ASN A 148 10.14 16.68 17.49
N HIS A 149 10.92 17.06 16.48
CA HIS A 149 10.41 17.57 15.20
C HIS A 149 10.22 16.40 14.22
N PHE A 150 9.06 16.32 13.58
CA PHE A 150 8.76 15.37 12.51
C PHE A 150 8.32 16.14 11.26
N HIS A 151 9.28 16.48 10.41
CA HIS A 151 9.03 17.27 9.21
C HIS A 151 9.18 16.40 7.96
N CYS A 152 8.13 16.36 7.15
CA CYS A 152 8.09 15.70 5.86
C CYS A 152 8.43 16.69 4.74
N ASP A 153 9.63 17.28 4.79
CA ASP A 153 10.15 18.28 3.84
C ASP A 153 11.05 17.69 2.73
N HIS A 154 11.10 16.37 2.65
CA HIS A 154 11.87 15.57 1.70
C HIS A 154 11.06 14.32 1.33
N PRO A 155 11.44 13.55 0.28
CA PRO A 155 10.67 12.38 -0.15
C PRO A 155 10.34 11.42 1.00
N PHE A 156 9.07 11.12 1.19
CA PHE A 156 8.58 10.27 2.27
C PHE A 156 7.65 9.16 1.77
N LEU A 157 7.59 8.09 2.55
CA LEU A 157 6.64 7.00 2.35
C LEU A 157 5.45 7.19 3.29
N PHE A 158 4.28 6.81 2.84
CA PHE A 158 3.08 6.80 3.67
C PHE A 158 2.23 5.57 3.36
N PHE A 159 1.47 5.15 4.37
CA PHE A 159 0.60 3.98 4.29
C PHE A 159 -0.74 4.30 4.92
N ILE A 160 -1.82 3.89 4.25
CA ILE A 160 -3.16 3.90 4.83
C ILE A 160 -3.46 2.47 5.25
N ARG A 161 -3.63 2.25 6.55
CA ARG A 161 -3.82 0.93 7.14
C ARG A 161 -5.20 0.80 7.79
N HIS A 162 -5.83 -0.35 7.60
CA HIS A 162 -7.00 -0.74 8.38
C HIS A 162 -6.57 -1.39 9.71
N ASN A 163 -6.65 -0.63 10.80
CA ASN A 163 -6.12 -1.01 12.12
C ASN A 163 -6.66 -2.35 12.66
N LYS A 164 -7.97 -2.64 12.50
CA LYS A 164 -8.57 -3.89 13.03
C LYS A 164 -7.94 -5.15 12.42
N THR A 165 -7.53 -5.07 11.15
CA THR A 165 -6.96 -6.22 10.42
C THR A 165 -5.46 -6.11 10.21
N ASN A 166 -4.84 -4.99 10.61
CA ASN A 166 -3.46 -4.64 10.25
C ASN A 166 -3.14 -4.70 8.74
N SER A 167 -4.14 -4.63 7.86
CA SER A 167 -3.94 -4.69 6.41
C SER A 167 -3.64 -3.31 5.84
N ILE A 168 -2.66 -3.23 4.93
CA ILE A 168 -2.35 -2.00 4.20
C ILE A 168 -3.35 -1.86 3.06
N LEU A 169 -4.14 -0.79 3.09
CA LEU A 169 -5.10 -0.44 2.05
C LEU A 169 -4.43 0.32 0.91
N PHE A 170 -3.50 1.23 1.24
CA PHE A 170 -2.76 2.02 0.27
C PHE A 170 -1.29 2.16 0.67
N CYS A 171 -0.41 2.11 -0.32
CA CYS A 171 1.01 2.43 -0.21
C CYS A 171 1.30 3.64 -1.09
N GLY A 172 2.11 4.57 -0.58
CA GLY A 172 2.57 5.67 -1.41
C GLY A 172 3.96 6.20 -1.08
N ARG A 173 4.54 6.84 -2.09
CA ARG A 173 5.74 7.67 -2.03
C ARG A 173 5.37 9.05 -2.57
N VAL A 174 5.65 10.08 -1.80
CA VAL A 174 5.67 11.46 -2.30
C VAL A 174 7.13 11.85 -2.47
N SER A 175 7.54 12.12 -3.71
CA SER A 175 8.90 12.58 -4.06
C SER A 175 8.95 14.08 -4.29
N SER A 176 7.85 14.68 -4.72
CA SER A 176 7.66 16.13 -4.80
C SER A 176 6.17 16.42 -4.58
N PRO A 177 5.80 17.05 -3.45
CA PRO A 177 4.42 17.36 -3.09
C PRO A 177 3.79 18.41 -4.00
#